data_AF-A0A7X7REL0-F1
#
_entry.id   AF-A0A7X7REL0-F1
#
_cell.length_a   1.000
_cell.length_b   1.000
_cell.length_c   1.000
_cell.angle_alpha   90.00
_cell.angle_beta   90.00
_cell.angle_gamma   90.00
#
_symmetry.space_group_name_H-M   'P 1'
#
loop_
_entity.id
_entity.type
_entity.pdbx_description
1 polymer ?
#
loop_
_entity_poly.entity_id
_entity_poly.type
_entity_poly.pdbx_seq_one_letter_code
_entity_poly.pdbx_strand_id
1 'polypeptide(L)'
;MQKRTITFAAIVMTAIIMTLCAACGNTTPPQEPQTPELSGETKTYIYQDLEFEVSNIQSERTEAGIDDAGNERTYTVITYYPGARLSIIRAGMSDPAYSADGLPHPQWGVLLEPDERIKITDDMETLDITADMAGIYHLESSMYVFRFEPYAE
;
A
#
# COMPACT_ATOMS: atom_id res chain seq x y z
N MET A 1 -19.05 12.82 56.18
CA MET A 1 -19.80 12.53 54.93
C MET A 1 -18.79 11.97 53.93
N GLN A 2 -18.55 10.66 53.94
CA GLN A 2 -19.25 9.59 53.22
C GLN A 2 -18.34 9.11 52.07
N LYS A 3 -17.57 8.08 52.43
CA LYS A 3 -16.81 7.21 51.54
C LYS A 3 -17.76 6.56 50.52
N ARG A 4 -17.34 6.48 49.25
CA ARG A 4 -17.78 5.43 48.33
C ARG A 4 -16.61 4.88 47.55
N THR A 5 -16.12 3.78 48.09
CA THR A 5 -15.41 2.68 47.47
C THR A 5 -16.10 2.22 46.18
N ILE A 6 -15.35 1.97 45.12
CA ILE A 6 -15.71 0.99 44.08
C ILE A 6 -14.54 0.02 43.94
N THR A 7 -14.82 -1.21 44.35
CA THR A 7 -14.04 -2.44 44.19
C THR A 7 -14.48 -3.11 42.90
N PHE A 8 -13.54 -3.50 42.02
CA PHE A 8 -13.64 -4.70 41.16
C PHE A 8 -12.20 -5.06 40.78
N ALA A 9 -11.61 -6.04 41.46
CA ALA A 9 -11.64 -7.47 41.15
C ALA A 9 -10.33 -7.87 40.44
N ALA A 10 -9.44 -8.43 41.26
CA ALA A 10 -8.20 -9.05 40.85
C ALA A 10 -8.45 -10.25 39.94
N ILE A 11 -7.67 -10.37 38.86
CA ILE A 11 -7.32 -11.66 38.29
C ILE A 11 -5.79 -11.69 38.23
N VAL A 12 -5.22 -12.04 39.39
CA VAL A 12 -3.86 -12.56 39.48
C VAL A 12 -3.94 -13.98 38.97
N MET A 13 -3.51 -14.22 37.72
CA MET A 13 -3.29 -15.58 37.25
C MET A 13 -1.81 -15.91 37.47
N THR A 14 -1.54 -16.37 38.69
CA THR A 14 -0.29 -16.99 39.10
C THR A 14 -0.06 -18.22 38.24
N ALA A 15 0.83 -18.14 37.25
CA ALA A 15 1.37 -19.33 36.61
C ALA A 15 2.36 -20.00 37.58
N ILE A 16 1.94 -21.15 38.09
CA ILE A 16 2.70 -22.02 38.99
C ILE A 16 3.97 -22.47 38.28
N ILE A 17 5.12 -22.04 38.82
CA ILE A 17 6.43 -22.61 38.48
C ILE A 17 6.48 -24.01 39.10
N MET A 18 6.23 -25.03 38.30
CA MET A 18 6.54 -26.42 38.65
C MET A 18 7.94 -26.75 38.15
N THR A 19 8.87 -26.88 39.10
CA THR A 19 10.22 -27.36 38.86
C THR A 19 10.28 -28.89 38.89
N LEU A 20 11.15 -29.42 38.03
CA LEU A 20 11.88 -30.69 38.08
C LEU A 20 11.34 -31.87 37.24
N CYS A 21 12.06 -32.18 36.17
CA CYS A 21 12.69 -33.49 35.95
C CYS A 21 13.78 -33.35 34.88
N ALA A 22 15.05 -33.52 35.28
CA ALA A 22 16.15 -33.73 34.34
C ALA A 22 16.05 -35.17 33.82
N ALA A 23 15.75 -35.32 32.53
CA ALA A 23 15.97 -36.53 31.76
C ALA A 23 16.59 -36.11 30.41
N CYS A 24 17.77 -36.63 30.11
CA CYS A 24 18.52 -36.34 28.90
C CYS A 24 17.69 -36.68 27.65
N GLY A 25 17.42 -35.67 26.83
CA GLY A 25 16.87 -35.81 25.50
C GLY A 25 16.88 -34.44 24.84
N ASN A 26 17.67 -34.28 23.77
CA ASN A 26 17.79 -33.05 23.00
C ASN A 26 16.40 -32.58 22.56
N THR A 27 15.79 -31.67 23.32
CA THR A 27 14.49 -31.11 23.01
C THR A 27 14.73 -29.69 22.58
N THR A 28 14.81 -29.51 21.26
CA THR A 28 14.72 -28.20 20.63
C THR A 28 13.44 -27.52 21.14
N PRO A 29 13.48 -26.25 21.59
CA PRO A 29 12.27 -25.51 21.95
C PRO A 29 11.27 -25.57 20.79
N PRO A 30 9.94 -25.63 21.04
CA PRO A 30 8.95 -25.44 19.99
C PRO A 30 9.25 -24.10 19.30
N GLN A 31 9.72 -24.16 18.06
CA GLN A 31 9.87 -22.97 17.23
C GLN A 31 8.44 -22.51 16.95
N GLU A 32 8.05 -21.37 17.53
CA GLU A 32 6.84 -20.67 17.08
C GLU A 32 6.90 -20.56 15.55
N PRO A 33 5.80 -20.76 14.82
CA PRO A 33 5.77 -20.51 13.39
C PRO A 33 6.28 -19.09 13.16
N GLN A 34 7.50 -18.97 12.67
CA GLN A 34 8.04 -17.70 12.22
C GLN A 34 7.30 -17.40 10.93
N THR A 35 6.13 -16.77 11.03
CA THR A 35 5.55 -16.10 9.87
C THR A 35 6.64 -15.15 9.39
N PRO A 36 7.14 -15.28 8.16
CA PRO A 36 8.16 -14.36 7.66
C PRO A 36 7.59 -12.95 7.81
N GLU A 37 8.33 -12.06 8.49
CA GLU A 37 8.04 -10.64 8.43
C GLU A 37 8.27 -10.23 6.96
N LEU A 38 7.17 -10.09 6.21
CA LEU A 38 7.21 -9.59 4.85
C LEU A 38 7.67 -8.13 4.92
N SER A 39 8.97 -7.92 4.67
CA SER A 39 9.58 -6.59 4.65
C SER A 39 9.74 -6.16 3.19
N GLY A 40 8.77 -5.41 2.67
CA GLY A 40 8.88 -4.80 1.35
C GLY A 40 9.77 -3.55 1.32
N GLU A 41 10.20 -3.17 0.13
CA GLU A 41 10.97 -1.95 -0.11
C GLU A 41 10.04 -0.72 -0.22
N THR A 42 10.56 0.47 0.05
CA THR A 42 9.88 1.74 -0.29
C THR A 42 10.63 2.39 -1.44
N LYS A 43 9.93 2.73 -2.53
CA LYS A 43 10.53 3.32 -3.73
C LYS A 43 9.79 4.56 -4.20
N THR A 44 10.56 5.51 -4.70
CA THR A 44 10.07 6.69 -5.40
C THR A 44 10.10 6.47 -6.91
N TYR A 45 9.04 6.89 -7.58
CA TYR A 45 8.82 6.81 -9.01
C TYR A 45 8.67 8.21 -9.59
N ILE A 46 9.25 8.40 -10.78
CA ILE A 46 9.05 9.59 -11.58
C ILE A 46 8.58 9.14 -12.95
N TYR A 47 7.40 9.60 -13.36
CA TYR A 47 6.87 9.39 -14.71
C TYR A 47 6.37 10.72 -15.24
N GLN A 48 7.09 11.28 -16.22
CA GLN A 48 6.86 12.63 -16.71
C GLN A 48 6.90 13.67 -15.57
N ASP A 49 5.78 14.31 -15.26
CA ASP A 49 5.61 15.29 -14.20
C ASP A 49 5.01 14.73 -12.90
N LEU A 50 4.58 13.46 -12.91
CA LEU A 50 4.13 12.72 -11.74
C LEU A 50 5.33 12.16 -10.97
N GLU A 51 5.36 12.42 -9.66
CA GLU A 51 6.32 11.88 -8.70
C GLU A 51 5.59 11.34 -7.47
N PHE A 52 5.83 10.07 -7.14
CA PHE A 52 5.16 9.42 -6.02
C PHE A 52 6.04 8.36 -5.39
N GLU A 53 5.70 7.94 -4.17
CA GLU A 53 6.35 6.87 -3.44
C GLU A 53 5.35 5.76 -3.15
N VAL A 54 5.82 4.51 -3.26
CA VAL A 54 5.07 3.32 -2.82
C VAL A 54 5.88 2.57 -1.78
N SER A 55 5.24 2.25 -0.66
CA SER A 55 5.84 1.45 0.42
C SER A 55 5.48 -0.03 0.32
N ASN A 56 6.26 -0.86 1.01
CA ASN A 56 6.01 -2.29 1.16
C ASN A 56 5.93 -3.08 -0.16
N ILE A 57 6.79 -2.70 -1.11
CA ILE A 57 6.90 -3.33 -2.43
C ILE A 57 7.62 -4.68 -2.32
N GLN A 58 7.05 -5.72 -2.91
CA GLN A 58 7.65 -7.04 -2.99
C GLN A 58 8.50 -7.22 -4.24
N SER A 59 7.97 -6.85 -5.41
CA SER A 59 8.71 -6.92 -6.67
C SER A 59 8.09 -6.00 -7.71
N GLU A 60 8.82 -5.84 -8.82
CA GLU A 60 8.41 -5.03 -9.94
C GLU A 60 8.71 -5.76 -11.24
N ARG A 61 7.86 -5.55 -12.24
CA ARG A 61 8.11 -6.00 -13.60
C ARG A 61 7.59 -4.98 -14.61
N THR A 62 8.14 -5.00 -15.80
CA THR A 62 7.61 -4.25 -16.94
C THR A 62 6.75 -5.18 -17.78
N GLU A 63 5.55 -4.72 -18.13
CA GLU A 63 4.68 -5.39 -19.08
C GLU A 63 4.43 -4.49 -20.29
N ALA A 64 4.08 -5.11 -21.41
CA ALA A 64 3.64 -4.44 -22.62
C ALA A 64 2.15 -4.70 -22.85
N GLY A 65 1.44 -3.66 -23.26
CA GLY A 65 0.04 -3.71 -23.70
C GLY A 65 -0.11 -3.02 -25.04
N ILE A 66 -1.22 -3.30 -25.72
CA ILE A 66 -1.60 -2.61 -26.96
C ILE A 66 -2.73 -1.64 -26.62
N ASP A 67 -2.55 -0.35 -26.95
CA ASP A 67 -3.60 0.64 -26.80
C ASP A 67 -4.70 0.49 -27.87
N ASP A 68 -5.82 1.20 -27.70
CA ASP A 68 -6.95 1.13 -28.65
C ASP A 68 -6.57 1.58 -30.08
N ALA A 69 -5.47 2.31 -30.22
CA ALA A 69 -4.92 2.74 -31.50
C ALA A 69 -3.90 1.74 -32.09
N GLY A 70 -3.68 0.60 -31.43
CA GLY A 70 -2.80 -0.48 -31.89
C GLY A 70 -1.32 -0.25 -31.57
N ASN A 71 -0.96 0.73 -30.75
CA ASN A 71 0.44 0.99 -30.39
C ASN A 71 0.84 0.18 -29.16
N GLU A 72 2.07 -0.34 -29.18
CA GLU A 72 2.67 -0.95 -28.00
C GLU A 72 3.01 0.11 -26.96
N ARG A 73 2.65 -0.19 -25.71
CA ARG A 73 2.86 0.65 -24.53
C ARG A 73 3.42 -0.20 -23.43
N THR A 74 4.42 0.31 -22.73
CA THR A 74 4.97 -0.34 -21.54
C THR A 74 4.46 0.33 -20.27
N TYR A 75 4.19 -0.48 -19.26
CA TYR A 75 3.84 -0.02 -17.92
C TYR A 75 4.54 -0.87 -16.87
N THR A 76 4.69 -0.33 -15.68
CA THR A 76 5.28 -1.04 -14.54
C THR A 76 4.19 -1.68 -13.72
N VAL A 77 4.33 -2.97 -13.40
CA VAL A 77 3.48 -3.66 -12.43
C VAL A 77 4.24 -3.76 -11.11
N ILE A 78 3.65 -3.21 -10.06
CA ILE A 78 4.18 -3.21 -8.70
C ILE A 78 3.40 -4.25 -7.90
N THR A 79 4.09 -5.31 -7.49
CA THR A 79 3.53 -6.29 -6.57
C THR A 79 3.84 -5.86 -5.15
N TYR A 80 2.81 -5.77 -4.30
CA TYR A 80 2.92 -5.20 -2.97
C TYR A 80 2.46 -6.15 -1.86
N TYR A 81 3.05 -6.02 -0.68
CA TYR A 81 2.61 -6.72 0.53
C TYR A 81 1.49 -5.95 1.25
N PRO A 82 0.66 -6.62 2.08
CA PRO A 82 -0.38 -5.97 2.86
C PRO A 82 0.14 -4.78 3.68
N GLY A 83 -0.61 -3.66 3.67
CA GLY A 83 -0.20 -2.41 4.33
C GLY A 83 0.70 -1.50 3.49
N ALA A 84 0.85 -1.79 2.20
CA ALA A 84 1.45 -0.87 1.24
C ALA A 84 0.68 0.46 1.16
N ARG A 85 1.41 1.55 0.92
CA ARG A 85 0.87 2.91 0.88
C ARG A 85 1.39 3.65 -0.33
N LEU A 86 0.56 4.54 -0.86
CA LEU A 86 0.86 5.45 -1.96
C LEU A 86 0.91 6.88 -1.43
N SER A 87 2.06 7.53 -1.56
CA SER A 87 2.28 8.94 -1.20
C SER A 87 2.60 9.75 -2.43
N ILE A 88 1.84 10.81 -2.70
CA ILE A 88 2.11 11.71 -3.83
C ILE A 88 3.09 12.78 -3.39
N ILE A 89 4.18 12.94 -4.15
CA ILE A 89 5.21 13.96 -3.92
C ILE A 89 4.97 15.16 -4.85
N ARG A 90 4.61 14.89 -6.11
CA ARG A 90 4.20 15.87 -7.11
C ARG A 90 3.17 15.25 -8.05
N ALA A 91 2.02 15.89 -8.18
CA ALA A 91 0.89 15.37 -8.92
C ALA A 91 0.92 15.67 -10.42
N GLY A 92 1.83 16.53 -10.91
CA GLY A 92 1.87 16.89 -12.33
C GLY A 92 0.55 17.49 -12.82
N MET A 93 0.01 18.46 -12.08
CA MET A 93 -1.25 19.11 -12.48
C MET A 93 -1.04 19.97 -13.74
N SER A 94 -2.09 20.10 -14.57
CA SER A 94 -2.01 20.86 -15.81
C SER A 94 -1.68 22.33 -15.60
N ASP A 95 -1.09 22.95 -16.62
CA ASP A 95 -0.85 24.39 -16.61
C ASP A 95 -2.19 25.15 -16.67
N PRO A 96 -2.49 26.02 -15.67
CA PRO A 96 -3.72 26.79 -15.63
C PRO A 96 -3.92 27.67 -16.86
N ALA A 97 -2.86 28.07 -17.57
CA ALA A 97 -2.92 28.91 -18.76
C ALA A 97 -3.73 28.28 -19.91
N TYR A 98 -3.89 26.96 -19.92
CA TYR A 98 -4.66 26.23 -20.94
C TYR A 98 -6.03 25.73 -20.46
N SER A 99 -6.39 26.03 -19.21
CA SER A 99 -7.69 25.66 -18.62
C SER A 99 -8.71 26.78 -18.76
N ALA A 100 -9.99 26.44 -18.95
CA ALA A 100 -11.04 27.44 -19.11
C ALA A 100 -11.34 28.23 -17.81
N ASP A 101 -11.07 27.64 -16.65
CA ASP A 101 -11.25 28.24 -15.33
C ASP A 101 -9.97 28.89 -14.78
N GLY A 102 -8.84 28.78 -15.49
CA GLY A 102 -7.56 29.33 -15.07
C GLY A 102 -6.96 28.61 -13.86
N LEU A 103 -7.34 27.35 -13.61
CA LEU A 103 -6.86 26.54 -12.49
C LEU A 103 -6.08 25.31 -12.99
N PRO A 104 -5.08 24.84 -12.22
CA PRO A 104 -4.44 23.56 -12.52
C PRO A 104 -5.42 22.40 -12.27
N HIS A 105 -5.41 21.39 -13.13
CA HIS A 105 -6.27 20.20 -13.01
C HIS A 105 -5.47 18.91 -12.92
N PRO A 106 -5.93 17.91 -12.15
CA PRO A 106 -5.33 16.58 -12.13
C PRO A 106 -5.20 16.00 -13.56
N GLN A 107 -4.01 15.52 -13.89
CA GLN A 107 -3.75 14.77 -15.13
C GLN A 107 -3.74 13.26 -14.89
N TRP A 108 -3.54 12.85 -13.64
CA TRP A 108 -3.37 11.46 -13.22
C TRP A 108 -4.48 11.05 -12.23
N GLY A 109 -4.77 9.76 -12.20
CA GLY A 109 -5.70 9.19 -11.23
C GLY A 109 -5.31 7.78 -10.81
N VAL A 110 -5.82 7.35 -9.67
CA VAL A 110 -5.84 5.94 -9.27
C VAL A 110 -7.16 5.35 -9.74
N LEU A 111 -7.11 4.30 -10.55
CA LEU A 111 -8.33 3.56 -10.93
C LEU A 111 -8.68 2.56 -9.83
N LEU A 112 -9.94 2.58 -9.43
CA LEU A 112 -10.57 1.62 -8.54
C LEU A 112 -11.53 0.74 -9.36
N GLU A 113 -11.47 -0.56 -9.17
CA GLU A 113 -12.45 -1.46 -9.77
C GLU A 113 -13.80 -1.39 -9.04
N PRO A 114 -14.94 -1.36 -9.76
CA PRO A 114 -15.08 -1.63 -11.19
C PRO A 114 -14.91 -0.44 -12.14
N ASP A 115 -15.09 0.82 -11.72
CA ASP A 115 -14.90 2.01 -12.58
C ASP A 115 -14.92 3.34 -11.77
N GLU A 116 -14.39 3.32 -10.55
CA GLU A 116 -14.24 4.54 -9.76
C GLU A 116 -12.81 5.08 -9.91
N ARG A 117 -12.62 6.39 -9.66
CA ARG A 117 -11.29 6.99 -9.71
C ARG A 117 -11.07 8.00 -8.60
N ILE A 118 -9.87 7.95 -8.04
CA ILE A 118 -9.35 9.00 -7.17
C ILE A 118 -8.46 9.89 -8.02
N LYS A 119 -8.78 11.18 -8.12
CA LYS A 119 -7.93 12.14 -8.81
C LYS A 119 -6.69 12.42 -7.97
N ILE A 120 -5.52 12.42 -8.61
CA ILE A 120 -4.26 12.73 -7.94
C ILE A 120 -4.04 14.24 -7.94
N THR A 121 -3.90 14.84 -6.75
CA THR A 121 -3.61 16.26 -6.53
C THR A 121 -2.36 16.42 -5.67
N ASP A 122 -1.72 17.59 -5.71
CA ASP A 122 -0.49 17.84 -4.92
C ASP A 122 -0.72 17.82 -3.40
N ASP A 123 -1.96 18.02 -2.96
CA ASP A 123 -2.36 18.18 -1.57
C ASP A 123 -3.10 16.97 -1.00
N MET A 124 -3.16 15.85 -1.73
CA MET A 124 -3.87 14.66 -1.26
C MET A 124 -3.13 13.94 -0.13
N GLU A 125 -3.89 13.34 0.77
CA GLU A 125 -3.34 12.48 1.82
C GLU A 125 -2.78 11.18 1.24
N THR A 126 -1.84 10.56 1.96
CA THR A 126 -1.35 9.21 1.66
C THR A 126 -2.51 8.23 1.64
N LEU A 127 -2.56 7.38 0.61
CA LEU A 127 -3.56 6.34 0.47
C LEU A 127 -2.99 5.00 0.92
N ASP A 128 -3.79 4.19 1.62
CA ASP A 128 -3.51 2.76 1.75
C ASP A 128 -3.82 2.09 0.40
N ILE A 129 -2.88 1.27 -0.11
CA ILE A 129 -3.09 0.52 -1.34
C ILE A 129 -3.95 -0.70 -1.02
N THR A 130 -5.10 -0.77 -1.67
CA THR A 130 -6.10 -1.83 -1.49
C THR A 130 -6.22 -2.70 -2.75
N ALA A 131 -6.83 -3.88 -2.60
CA ALA A 131 -6.92 -4.87 -3.68
C ALA A 131 -7.78 -4.42 -4.87
N ASP A 132 -8.66 -3.45 -4.67
CA ASP A 132 -9.50 -2.82 -5.70
C ASP A 132 -8.79 -1.68 -6.45
N MET A 133 -7.62 -1.21 -5.98
CA MET A 133 -6.81 -0.26 -6.74
C MET A 133 -6.08 -0.97 -7.87
N ALA A 134 -6.53 -0.75 -9.11
CA ALA A 134 -5.92 -1.36 -10.28
C ALA A 134 -4.57 -0.72 -10.65
N GLY A 135 -4.41 0.58 -10.40
CA GLY A 135 -3.18 1.29 -10.73
C GLY A 135 -3.32 2.78 -10.96
N ILE A 136 -2.23 3.42 -11.37
CA ILE A 136 -2.18 4.83 -11.77
C ILE A 136 -2.28 4.94 -13.28
N TYR A 137 -3.13 5.86 -13.75
CA TYR A 137 -3.41 6.07 -15.16
C TYR A 137 -3.56 7.57 -15.50
N HIS A 138 -3.36 7.90 -16.78
CA HIS A 138 -3.58 9.25 -17.29
C HIS A 138 -5.07 9.48 -17.58
N LEU A 139 -5.65 10.55 -17.02
CA LEU A 139 -7.10 10.79 -17.03
C LEU A 139 -7.67 11.09 -18.41
N GLU A 140 -6.91 11.73 -19.30
CA GLU A 140 -7.40 12.06 -20.65
C GLU A 140 -7.31 10.90 -21.63
N SER A 141 -6.28 10.05 -21.51
CA SER A 141 -6.04 8.95 -22.44
C SER A 141 -6.53 7.60 -21.93
N SER A 142 -6.94 7.54 -20.66
CA SER A 142 -7.35 6.31 -19.97
C SER A 142 -6.27 5.21 -19.97
N MET A 143 -4.99 5.60 -20.03
CA MET A 143 -3.86 4.68 -20.17
C MET A 143 -3.12 4.47 -18.85
N TYR A 144 -2.89 3.20 -18.49
CA TYR A 144 -2.06 2.83 -17.35
C TYR A 144 -0.60 3.19 -17.56
N VAL A 145 0.02 3.65 -16.48
CA VAL A 145 1.46 3.85 -16.36
C VAL A 145 2.05 2.97 -15.26
N PHE A 146 1.26 2.71 -14.21
CA PHE A 146 1.57 1.76 -13.15
C PHE A 146 0.35 0.90 -12.85
N ARG A 147 0.54 -0.40 -12.60
CA ARG A 147 -0.48 -1.30 -12.05
C ARG A 147 -0.08 -1.78 -10.68
N PHE A 148 -1.07 -1.99 -9.81
CA PHE A 148 -0.87 -2.55 -8.49
C PHE A 148 -1.43 -3.97 -8.44
N GLU A 149 -0.64 -4.91 -7.92
CA GLU A 149 -1.07 -6.28 -7.71
C GLU A 149 -0.76 -6.72 -6.28
N PRO A 150 -1.73 -7.26 -5.53
CA PRO A 150 -1.45 -7.81 -4.22
C PRO A 150 -0.53 -9.03 -4.36
N TYR A 151 0.44 -9.17 -3.46
CA TYR A 151 1.20 -10.39 -3.33
C TYR A 151 0.28 -11.56 -2.97
N ALA A 152 0.37 -12.64 -3.74
CA ALA A 152 -0.28 -13.92 -3.47
C ALA A 152 0.82 -14.98 -3.25
N GLU A 153 0.69 -15.73 -2.14
CA GLU A 153 1.59 -16.85 -1.80
C GLU A 153 1.40 -18.08 -2.71
#